data_AF-A0A1S9NB70-F1
#
_entry.id   AF-A0A1S9NB70-F1
#
_cell.length_a   1.000
_cell.length_b   1.000
_cell.length_c   1.000
_cell.angle_alpha   90.00
_cell.angle_beta   90.00
_cell.angle_gamma   90.00
#
_symmetry.space_group_name_H-M   'P 1'
#
loop_
_entity.id
_entity.type
_entity.pdbx_description
1 polymer ?
#
loop_
_entity_poly.entity_id
_entity_poly.type
_entity_poly.pdbx_seq_one_letter_code
_entity_poly.pdbx_strand_id
1 'polypeptide(L)'
;MNDVEISNFIEVLDKAMIKNPSNWRKHYHGAGSKIKYARKYSYSDRSRYYLPTEEVIYAQNILIKNMKSVEIPLTLINQFMPIQYNVSVKESTRSDSAI
;
A
#
# COMPACT_ATOMS: atom_id res chain seq x y z
N MET A 1 -6.10 17.70 -19.35
CA MET A 1 -5.47 16.73 -18.44
C MET A 1 -6.26 16.78 -17.15
N ASN A 2 -6.86 15.67 -16.70
CA ASN A 2 -7.50 15.67 -15.40
C ASN A 2 -6.40 15.83 -14.35
N ASP A 3 -6.50 16.85 -13.50
CA ASP A 3 -5.63 17.00 -12.33
C ASP A 3 -5.97 15.89 -11.34
N VAL A 4 -5.35 14.72 -11.54
CA VAL A 4 -5.51 13.58 -10.63
C VAL A 4 -4.71 13.87 -9.38
N GLU A 5 -5.41 14.04 -8.26
CA GLU A 5 -4.79 14.13 -6.95
C GLU A 5 -4.07 12.81 -6.64
N ILE A 6 -2.76 12.87 -6.40
CA ILE A 6 -1.96 11.71 -6.00
C ILE A 6 -2.04 11.54 -4.48
N SER A 7 -2.37 10.33 -4.03
CA SER A 7 -2.59 10.04 -2.60
C SER A 7 -1.37 10.22 -1.71
N ASN A 8 -0.17 9.96 -2.24
CA ASN A 8 1.07 9.90 -1.45
C ASN A 8 0.95 9.00 -0.20
N PHE A 9 0.19 7.90 -0.30
CA PHE A 9 -0.19 7.07 0.85
C PHE A 9 1.01 6.60 1.68
N ILE A 10 2.11 6.21 1.02
CA ILE A 10 3.33 5.73 1.69
C ILE A 10 3.95 6.84 2.55
N GLU A 11 4.05 8.05 2.00
CA GLU A 11 4.61 9.22 2.67
C GLU A 11 3.71 9.71 3.80
N VAL A 12 2.39 9.72 3.58
CA VAL A 12 1.40 10.10 4.60
C VAL A 12 1.44 9.14 5.78
N LEU A 13 1.49 7.82 5.52
CA LEU A 13 1.66 6.82 6.57
C LEU A 13 2.97 6.99 7.34
N ASP A 14 4.10 7.17 6.66
CA ASP A 14 5.39 7.39 7.33
C ASP A 14 5.38 8.66 8.20
N LYS A 15 4.77 9.76 7.70
CA LYS A 15 4.60 11.00 8.45
C LYS A 15 3.72 10.82 9.69
N ALA A 16 2.59 10.11 9.59
CA ALA A 16 1.73 9.80 10.73
C ALA A 16 2.49 9.00 11.80
N MET A 17 3.32 8.04 11.38
CA MET A 17 4.17 7.26 12.28
C MET A 17 5.24 8.12 12.96
N ILE A 18 5.87 9.06 12.25
CA ILE A 18 6.86 9.98 12.83
C ILE A 18 6.20 10.95 13.82
N LYS A 19 5.02 11.48 13.48
CA LYS A 19 4.27 12.45 14.29
C LYS A 19 3.91 11.88 15.67
N ASN A 20 3.56 10.60 15.73
CA ASN A 20 3.25 9.92 16.99
C ASN A 20 4.06 8.62 17.12
N PRO A 21 5.28 8.62 17.68
CA PRO A 21 6.12 7.42 17.71
C PRO A 21 5.71 6.35 18.74
N SER A 22 4.65 6.60 19.53
CA SER A 22 4.29 5.78 20.70
C SER A 22 4.08 4.30 20.38
N ASN A 23 3.47 3.97 19.24
CA ASN A 23 3.15 2.60 18.88
C ASN A 23 4.35 1.82 18.32
N TRP A 24 5.46 2.45 17.94
CA TRP A 24 6.62 1.72 17.38
C TRP A 24 7.95 1.95 18.10
N ARG A 25 8.10 3.02 18.90
CA ARG A 25 9.39 3.39 19.53
C ARG A 25 10.01 2.32 20.44
N LYS A 26 9.19 1.43 21.01
CA LYS A 26 9.65 0.31 21.85
C LYS A 26 10.07 -0.93 21.05
N HIS A 27 9.80 -0.95 19.74
CA HIS A 27 10.05 -2.09 18.86
C HIS A 27 11.19 -1.82 17.88
N TYR A 28 11.33 -0.58 17.41
CA TYR A 28 12.33 -0.21 16.41
C TYR A 28 13.45 0.60 17.06
N HIS A 29 14.68 0.13 16.88
CA HIS A 29 15.87 0.72 17.49
C HIS A 29 17.01 0.93 16.46
N GLY A 30 17.94 1.81 16.79
CA GLY A 30 19.13 2.10 15.99
C GLY A 30 19.02 3.42 15.21
N ALA A 31 19.83 3.53 14.16
CA ALA A 31 19.92 4.75 13.35
C ALA A 31 18.59 5.09 12.64
N GLY A 32 18.40 6.37 12.31
CA GLY A 32 17.18 6.86 11.65
C GLY A 32 16.81 6.12 10.36
N SER A 33 17.80 5.70 9.57
CA SER A 33 17.58 4.88 8.36
C SER A 33 17.03 3.48 8.67
N LYS A 34 17.53 2.82 9.73
CA LYS A 34 17.02 1.52 10.20
C LYS A 34 15.58 1.66 10.72
N ILE A 35 15.29 2.72 11.45
CA ILE A 35 13.92 2.97 11.93
C ILE A 35 12.99 3.25 10.74
N LYS A 36 13.39 4.09 9.77
CA LYS A 36 12.62 4.36 8.55
C LYS A 36 12.32 3.08 7.77
N TYR A 37 13.32 2.20 7.63
CA TYR A 37 13.14 0.89 7.03
C TYR A 37 12.15 0.03 7.82
N ALA A 38 12.30 -0.04 9.14
CA ALA A 38 11.45 -0.85 10.01
C ALA A 38 9.99 -0.40 10.00
N ARG A 39 9.72 0.91 9.93
CA ARG A 39 8.35 1.43 9.80
C ARG A 39 7.62 0.96 8.55
N LYS A 40 8.36 0.61 7.49
CA LYS A 40 7.79 0.15 6.21
C LYS A 40 7.78 -1.38 6.06
N TYR A 41 8.78 -2.08 6.59
CA TYR A 41 9.04 -3.48 6.23
C TYR A 41 9.19 -4.44 7.42
N SER A 42 9.10 -3.96 8.66
CA SER A 42 9.24 -4.84 9.81
C SER A 42 8.07 -5.81 9.95
N TYR A 43 8.36 -7.08 10.23
CA TYR A 43 7.36 -8.10 10.57
C TYR A 43 6.53 -7.80 11.82
N SER A 44 6.96 -6.86 12.68
CA SER A 44 6.15 -6.45 13.84
C SER A 44 4.92 -5.61 13.46
N ASP A 45 4.82 -5.16 12.20
CA ASP A 45 3.64 -4.49 11.64
C ASP A 45 3.08 -3.35 12.53
N ARG A 46 3.95 -2.47 13.03
CA ARG A 46 3.52 -1.39 13.93
C ARG A 46 2.82 -0.25 13.17
N SER A 47 2.94 -0.21 11.85
CA SER A 47 2.19 0.70 10.96
C SER A 47 0.68 0.50 11.07
N ARG A 48 0.20 -0.70 11.44
CA ARG A 48 -1.23 -0.99 11.56
C ARG A 48 -2.00 -0.07 12.50
N TYR A 49 -1.36 0.44 13.55
CA TYR A 49 -1.97 1.37 14.51
C TYR A 49 -2.14 2.78 13.95
N TYR A 50 -1.56 3.08 12.80
CA TYR A 50 -1.61 4.39 12.14
C TYR A 50 -2.53 4.39 10.91
N LEU A 51 -2.89 3.21 10.39
CA LEU A 51 -3.90 3.07 9.34
C LEU A 51 -5.24 3.76 9.65
N PRO A 52 -5.77 3.78 10.89
CA PRO A 52 -7.03 4.44 11.18
C PRO A 52 -6.91 5.96 11.44
N THR A 53 -5.74 6.58 11.22
CA THR A 53 -5.60 8.03 11.35
C THR A 53 -6.28 8.75 10.17
N GLU A 54 -6.89 9.90 10.42
CA GLU A 54 -7.69 10.63 9.44
C GLU A 54 -6.91 10.92 8.15
N GLU A 55 -5.66 11.36 8.27
CA GLU A 55 -4.79 11.65 7.14
C GLU A 55 -4.47 10.39 6.30
N VAL A 56 -4.27 9.24 6.95
CA VAL A 56 -3.97 7.97 6.27
C VAL A 56 -5.21 7.39 5.61
N ILE A 57 -6.38 7.48 6.26
CA ILE A 57 -7.66 7.08 5.67
C ILE A 57 -7.95 7.92 4.42
N TYR A 58 -7.75 9.23 4.48
CA TYR A 58 -7.94 10.11 3.33
C TYR A 58 -7.04 9.71 2.16
N ALA A 59 -5.74 9.54 2.39
CA ALA A 59 -4.80 9.11 1.37
C ALA A 59 -5.15 7.71 0.81
N GLN A 60 -5.57 6.77 1.66
CA GLN A 60 -6.02 5.45 1.23
C GLN A 60 -7.23 5.55 0.30
N ASN A 61 -8.20 6.39 0.62
CA ASN A 61 -9.40 6.57 -0.20
C ASN A 61 -9.07 7.17 -1.57
N ILE A 62 -8.17 8.16 -1.64
CA ILE A 62 -7.68 8.71 -2.91
C ILE A 62 -6.96 7.63 -3.72
N LEU A 63 -6.09 6.82 -3.09
CA LEU A 63 -5.39 5.73 -3.76
C LEU A 63 -6.36 4.74 -4.41
N ILE A 64 -7.33 4.24 -3.64
CA ILE A 64 -8.30 3.25 -4.12
C ILE A 64 -9.21 3.86 -5.19
N LYS A 65 -9.65 5.12 -5.03
CA LYS A 65 -10.43 5.83 -6.04
C LYS A 65 -9.68 5.91 -7.38
N ASN A 66 -8.42 6.31 -7.36
CA ASN A 66 -7.60 6.44 -8.57
C ASN A 66 -7.40 5.08 -9.23
N MET A 67 -7.09 4.04 -8.45
CA MET A 67 -6.89 2.67 -8.97
C MET A 67 -8.16 2.09 -9.60
N LYS A 68 -9.36 2.47 -9.12
CA LYS A 68 -10.64 2.06 -9.72
C LYS A 68 -10.99 2.82 -11.00
N SER A 69 -10.36 3.96 -11.26
CA SER A 69 -10.66 4.81 -12.42
C SER A 69 -9.87 4.45 -13.68
N VAL A 70 -8.95 3.48 -13.58
CA VAL A 70 -8.07 3.05 -14.65
C VAL A 70 -8.08 1.53 -14.76
N GLU A 71 -7.91 1.02 -15.97
CA GLU A 71 -7.58 -0.39 -16.16
C GLU A 71 -6.09 -0.59 -15.85
N ILE A 72 -5.77 -1.48 -14.91
CA ILE A 72 -4.39 -1.72 -14.47
C ILE A 72 -3.76 -2.76 -15.42
N PRO A 73 -2.68 -2.43 -16.15
CA PRO A 73 -1.99 -3.38 -17.02
C PRO A 73 -1.55 -4.65 -16.25
N LEU A 74 -1.81 -5.82 -16.83
CA LEU A 74 -1.44 -7.11 -16.27
C LEU A 74 0.07 -7.24 -15.98
N THR A 75 0.91 -6.59 -16.78
CA THR A 75 2.36 -6.55 -16.56
C THR A 75 2.73 -5.88 -15.24
N LEU A 76 2.01 -4.84 -14.82
CA LEU A 76 2.21 -4.17 -13.53
C LEU A 76 1.69 -5.03 -12.37
N ILE A 77 0.57 -5.74 -12.57
CA ILE A 77 0.08 -6.70 -11.57
C ILE A 77 1.11 -7.81 -11.37
N ASN A 78 1.70 -8.37 -12.44
CA ASN A 78 2.76 -9.37 -12.32
C ASN A 78 4.00 -8.82 -11.58
N GLN A 79 4.40 -7.59 -11.86
CA GLN A 79 5.56 -6.95 -11.23
C GLN A 79 5.38 -6.73 -9.71
N PHE A 80 4.18 -6.31 -9.27
CA PHE A 80 3.95 -5.89 -7.88
C PHE A 80 3.12 -6.86 -7.04
N MET A 81 2.31 -7.72 -7.67
CA MET A 81 1.41 -8.69 -7.06
C MET A 81 1.44 -10.03 -7.84
N PRO A 82 2.60 -10.70 -7.93
CA PRO A 82 2.79 -11.88 -8.79
C PRO A 82 1.88 -13.06 -8.43
N ILE A 83 1.53 -13.22 -7.14
CA ILE A 83 0.60 -14.25 -6.69
C ILE A 83 -0.81 -13.97 -7.25
N GLN A 84 -1.26 -12.72 -7.21
CA GLN A 84 -2.56 -12.30 -7.74
C GLN A 84 -2.62 -12.41 -9.26
N TYR A 85 -1.54 -12.06 -9.97
CA TYR A 85 -1.46 -12.25 -11.43
C TYR A 85 -1.75 -13.71 -11.83
N ASN A 86 -1.15 -14.67 -11.13
CA ASN A 86 -1.39 -16.09 -11.39
C ASN A 86 -2.84 -16.53 -11.15
N VAL A 87 -3.56 -15.86 -10.25
CA VAL A 87 -5.00 -16.10 -10.03
C VAL A 87 -5.81 -15.49 -11.17
N SER A 88 -5.56 -14.22 -11.53
CA SER A 88 -6.28 -13.52 -12.60
C SER A 88 -6.15 -14.23 -13.96
N VAL A 89 -4.96 -14.72 -14.31
CA VAL A 89 -4.75 -15.47 -15.56
C VAL A 89 -5.53 -16.79 -15.56
N LYS A 90 -5.60 -17.49 -14.42
CA LYS A 90 -6.37 -18.73 -14.29
C LYS A 90 -7.88 -18.49 -14.36
N GLU A 91 -8.36 -17.33 -13.91
CA GLU A 91 -9.77 -16.96 -14.05
C GLU A 91 -10.12 -16.65 -15.50
N SER A 92 -9.28 -15.90 -16.23
CA SER A 92 -9.47 -15.63 -17.66
C SER A 92 -9.49 -16.91 -18.51
N THR A 93 -8.59 -17.88 -18.23
CA THR A 93 -8.59 -19.14 -18.99
C THR A 93 -9.78 -20.05 -18.66
N ARG A 94 -10.36 -19.91 -17.46
CA ARG A 94 -11.59 -20.62 -17.07
C ARG A 94 -12.86 -20.02 -17.68
N SER A 95 -12.92 -18.70 -17.86
CA SER A 95 -14.04 -18.07 -18.58
C SER A 95 -14.05 -18.44 -20.07
N ASP A 96 -12.86 -18.60 -20.67
CA ASP A 96 -12.74 -18.93 -22.11
C ASP A 96 -13.02 -20.42 -22.42
N SER A 97 -13.01 -21.29 -21.41
CA SER A 97 -13.27 -22.73 -21.56
C SER A 97 -14.72 -23.14 -21.23
N ALA A 98 -15.59 -22.17 -20.91
CA ALA A 98 -17.01 -22.37 -20.62
C ALA A 98 -17.95 -22.01 -21.80
N ILE A 99 -17.41 -21.87 -23.02
CA ILE A 99 -18.13 -21.63 -24.28
C ILE A 99 -17.91 -22.81 -25.22
#